data_AF-G0P2C1-F1
#
_entry.id   AF-G0P2C1-F1
#
_cell.length_a   1.000
_cell.length_b   1.000
_cell.length_c   1.000
_cell.angle_alpha   90.00
_cell.angle_beta   90.00
_cell.angle_gamma   90.00
#
_symmetry.space_group_name_H-M   'P 1'
#
loop_
_entity.id
_entity.type
_entity.pdbx_description
1 polymer ?
#
loop_
_entity_poly.entity_id
_entity_poly.type
_entity_poly.pdbx_seq_one_letter_code
_entity_poly.pdbx_strand_id
1 'polypeptide(L)'
;MMSVSFSVVCYYGYLSYKRITSLIDEGESAFTRNLQRQLYKALVAQAVIPVLLMYFPVGAYLILPLFGVNIAPFSKLVTFVYAAYPAVDPLPLMFIIDNYRHAMADFFYCCTSNKNRVTASEEEISRGQTTI
;
A
#
# COMPACT_ATOMS: atom_id res chain seq x y z
N MET A 1 -36.91 5.70 13.84
CA MET A 1 -35.77 6.28 13.07
C MET A 1 -34.49 5.46 13.22
N MET A 2 -34.09 5.04 14.42
CA MET A 2 -32.85 4.24 14.61
C MET A 2 -32.88 2.81 14.04
N SER A 3 -34.07 2.20 13.90
CA SER A 3 -34.19 0.85 13.32
C SER A 3 -33.83 0.82 11.84
N VAL A 4 -34.08 1.90 11.09
CA VAL A 4 -33.81 1.95 9.65
C VAL A 4 -32.31 1.93 9.38
N SER A 5 -31.54 2.71 10.13
CA SER A 5 -30.07 2.71 10.05
C SER A 5 -29.48 1.35 10.41
N PHE A 6 -30.00 0.71 11.47
CA PHE A 6 -29.57 -0.63 11.87
C PHE A 6 -29.87 -1.67 10.78
N SER A 7 -31.08 -1.64 10.21
CA SER A 7 -31.47 -2.53 9.12
C SER A 7 -30.59 -2.34 7.89
N VAL A 8 -30.25 -1.10 7.53
CA VAL A 8 -29.36 -0.80 6.40
C VAL A 8 -27.94 -1.32 6.65
N VAL A 9 -27.37 -1.08 7.84
CA VAL A 9 -26.03 -1.59 8.20
C VAL A 9 -26.01 -3.11 8.23
N CYS A 10 -27.01 -3.75 8.82
CA CYS A 10 -27.14 -5.21 8.83
C CYS A 10 -27.32 -5.77 7.41
N TYR A 11 -28.11 -5.10 6.56
CA TYR A 11 -28.35 -5.53 5.18
C TYR A 11 -27.09 -5.43 4.32
N TYR A 12 -26.40 -4.29 4.32
CA TYR A 12 -25.14 -4.14 3.58
C TYR A 12 -23.99 -4.95 4.19
N GLY A 13 -23.97 -5.13 5.52
CA GLY A 13 -23.03 -6.01 6.20
C GLY A 13 -23.22 -7.47 5.79
N TYR A 14 -24.47 -7.94 5.75
CA TYR A 14 -24.81 -9.28 5.26
C TYR A 14 -24.52 -9.43 3.75
N LEU A 15 -24.85 -8.43 2.94
CA LEU A 15 -24.55 -8.43 1.51
C LEU A 15 -23.05 -8.45 1.24
N SER A 16 -22.26 -7.70 2.01
CA SER A 16 -20.79 -7.70 1.96
C SER A 16 -20.22 -9.06 2.36
N TYR A 17 -20.71 -9.63 3.46
CA TYR A 17 -20.32 -10.97 3.92
C TYR A 17 -20.67 -12.05 2.88
N LYS A 18 -21.89 -12.00 2.32
CA LYS A 18 -22.35 -12.92 1.28
C LYS A 18 -21.57 -12.75 -0.01
N ARG A 19 -21.24 -11.52 -0.42
CA ARG A 19 -20.40 -11.25 -1.59
C ARG A 19 -19.00 -11.82 -1.37
N ILE A 20 -18.35 -11.56 -0.23
CA ILE A 20 -17.03 -12.11 0.11
C ILE A 20 -17.05 -13.65 0.11
N THR A 21 -18.12 -14.26 0.62
CA THR A 21 -18.28 -15.72 0.68
C THR A 21 -18.62 -16.35 -0.67
N SER A 22 -19.45 -15.71 -1.50
CA SER A 22 -19.74 -16.15 -2.88
C SER A 22 -18.51 -16.00 -3.78
N LEU A 23 -17.68 -14.98 -3.57
CA LEU A 23 -16.38 -14.82 -4.25
C LEU A 23 -15.35 -15.88 -3.85
N ILE A 24 -15.54 -16.55 -2.69
CA ILE A 24 -14.75 -17.72 -2.30
C ILE A 24 -15.16 -18.96 -3.10
N ASP A 25 -16.44 -19.08 -3.48
CA ASP A 25 -16.98 -20.23 -4.24
C ASP A 25 -16.93 -20.05 -5.77
N GLU A 26 -17.04 -18.82 -6.31
CA GLU A 26 -17.27 -18.58 -7.76
C GLU A 26 -16.06 -18.07 -8.56
N GLY A 27 -14.84 -18.10 -8.01
CA GLY A 27 -13.65 -17.89 -8.85
C GLY A 27 -13.39 -16.44 -9.26
N GLU A 28 -13.58 -15.47 -8.36
CA GLU A 28 -12.74 -14.26 -8.47
C GLU A 28 -11.31 -14.60 -8.07
N SER A 29 -10.36 -14.14 -8.89
CA SER A 29 -8.94 -14.46 -8.74
C SER A 29 -8.50 -14.26 -7.28
N ALA A 30 -8.03 -15.32 -6.63
CA ALA A 30 -7.53 -15.29 -5.25
C ALA A 30 -6.54 -14.14 -5.02
N PHE A 31 -5.87 -13.72 -6.09
CA PHE A 31 -5.03 -12.53 -6.18
C PHE A 31 -5.75 -11.23 -5.80
N THR A 32 -6.89 -10.91 -6.41
CA THR A 32 -7.63 -9.65 -6.20
C THR A 32 -8.14 -9.54 -4.76
N ARG A 33 -8.63 -10.65 -4.19
CA ARG A 33 -9.08 -10.71 -2.78
C ARG A 33 -7.93 -10.47 -1.81
N ASN A 34 -6.78 -11.10 -2.05
CA ASN A 34 -5.60 -10.90 -1.24
C ASN A 34 -5.09 -9.45 -1.35
N LEU A 35 -5.16 -8.84 -2.53
CA LEU A 35 -4.81 -7.45 -2.74
C LEU A 35 -5.74 -6.50 -1.96
N GLN A 36 -7.06 -6.70 -2.02
CA GLN A 36 -8.02 -5.88 -1.26
C GLN A 36 -7.82 -6.00 0.25
N ARG A 37 -7.54 -7.21 0.77
CA ARG A 37 -7.23 -7.42 2.20
C ARG A 37 -5.92 -6.75 2.62
N GLN A 38 -4.89 -6.82 1.77
CA GLN A 38 -3.62 -6.14 2.02
C GLN A 38 -3.78 -4.62 1.95
N LEU A 39 -4.56 -4.09 1.00
CA LEU A 39 -4.87 -2.68 0.87
C LEU A 39 -5.65 -2.16 2.09
N TYR A 40 -6.63 -2.92 2.59
CA TYR A 40 -7.34 -2.58 3.83
C TYR A 40 -6.38 -2.53 5.04
N LYS A 41 -5.52 -3.54 5.20
CA LYS A 41 -4.52 -3.56 6.28
C LYS A 41 -3.54 -2.40 6.17
N ALA A 42 -3.13 -2.06 4.96
CA ALA A 42 -2.26 -0.92 4.69
C ALA A 42 -2.97 0.41 4.96
N LEU A 43 -4.24 0.55 4.58
CA LEU A 43 -5.06 1.72 4.86
C LEU A 43 -5.21 1.95 6.37
N VAL A 44 -5.42 0.89 7.15
CA VAL A 44 -5.48 0.97 8.63
C VAL A 44 -4.11 1.41 9.20
N ALA A 45 -3.00 0.82 8.74
CA ALA A 45 -1.67 1.21 9.20
C ALA A 45 -1.29 2.65 8.79
N GLN A 46 -1.63 3.03 7.56
CA GLN A 46 -1.48 4.38 7.01
C GLN A 46 -2.34 5.38 7.78
N ALA A 47 -3.49 5.02 8.36
CA ALA A 47 -4.27 5.95 9.16
C ALA A 47 -3.67 6.16 10.57
N VAL A 48 -3.06 5.11 11.16
CA VAL A 48 -2.49 5.19 12.51
C VAL A 48 -1.19 6.00 12.54
N ILE A 49 -0.36 5.90 11.51
CA ILE A 49 0.96 6.55 11.47
C ILE A 49 0.87 8.10 11.46
N PRO A 50 0.07 8.78 10.62
CA PRO A 50 -0.15 10.23 10.66
C PRO A 50 -0.82 10.67 11.97
N VAL A 51 -1.71 9.85 12.54
CA VAL A 51 -2.34 10.19 13.82
C VAL A 51 -1.31 10.21 14.94
N LEU A 52 -0.31 9.33 14.92
CA LEU A 52 0.77 9.36 15.90
C LEU A 52 1.86 10.38 15.56
N LEU A 53 2.29 10.47 14.31
CA LEU A 53 3.41 11.33 13.89
C LEU A 53 3.03 12.77 13.58
N MET A 54 1.78 13.07 13.21
CA MET A 54 1.36 14.40 12.80
C MET A 54 0.40 15.03 13.83
N TYR A 55 -0.62 14.30 14.28
CA TYR A 55 -1.56 14.82 15.28
C TYR A 55 -0.92 15.01 16.65
N PHE A 56 0.00 14.14 17.07
CA PHE A 56 0.69 14.29 18.35
C PHE A 56 1.58 15.55 18.41
N PRO A 57 2.52 15.81 17.48
CA PRO A 57 3.32 17.04 17.52
C PRO A 57 2.51 18.31 17.30
N VAL A 58 1.45 18.28 16.48
CA VAL A 58 0.55 19.44 16.30
C VAL A 58 -0.27 19.68 17.57
N GLY A 59 -0.82 18.64 18.18
CA GLY A 59 -1.53 18.73 19.46
C GLY A 59 -0.63 19.25 20.58
N ALA A 60 0.60 18.74 20.67
CA ALA A 60 1.61 19.25 21.59
C ALA A 60 1.95 20.71 21.31
N TYR A 61 2.16 21.09 20.03
CA TYR A 61 2.44 22.46 19.62
C TYR A 61 1.32 23.45 19.99
N LEU A 62 0.06 23.01 20.01
CA LEU A 62 -1.08 23.83 20.46
C LEU A 62 -1.20 23.93 21.99
N ILE A 63 -0.79 22.89 22.73
CA ILE A 63 -0.90 22.85 24.20
C ILE A 63 0.32 23.47 24.91
N LEU A 64 1.53 23.32 24.38
CA LEU A 64 2.77 23.90 24.91
C LEU A 64 2.74 25.43 25.18
N PRO A 65 2.16 26.28 24.30
CA PRO A 65 2.03 27.71 24.56
C PRO A 65 1.20 28.02 25.82
N LEU A 66 0.19 27.20 26.11
CA LEU A 66 -0.67 27.39 27.29
C LEU A 66 0.08 27.12 28.60
N PHE A 67 1.17 26.35 28.55
CA PHE A 67 2.05 26.07 29.70
C PHE A 67 3.24 27.02 29.81
N GLY A 68 3.36 28.03 28.94
CA GLY A 68 4.46 28.99 28.97
C GLY A 68 5.81 28.45 28.49
N VAL A 69 5.81 27.33 27.75
CA VAL A 69 7.04 26.71 27.23
C VAL A 69 7.48 27.39 25.94
N ASN A 70 8.79 27.64 25.80
CA ASN A 70 9.37 28.22 24.58
C ASN A 70 9.25 27.24 23.39
N ILE A 71 8.45 27.62 22.38
CA ILE A 71 8.08 26.76 21.24
C ILE A 71 9.04 26.93 20.05
N ALA A 72 9.90 27.95 20.06
CA ALA A 72 10.80 28.28 18.95
C ALA A 72 11.67 27.11 18.42
N PRO A 73 12.25 26.22 19.25
CA PRO A 73 12.95 25.04 18.75
C PRO A 73 12.00 23.91 18.33
N PHE A 74 10.81 23.83 18.94
CA PHE A 74 9.80 22.79 18.66
C PHE A 74 9.13 23.04 17.30
N SER A 75 8.90 24.29 16.90
CA SER A 75 8.30 24.64 15.61
C SER A 75 9.11 24.10 14.44
N LYS A 76 10.45 24.20 14.49
CA LYS A 76 11.34 23.68 13.44
C LYS A 76 11.22 22.16 13.28
N LEU A 77 11.11 21.43 14.38
CA LEU A 77 10.90 19.98 14.38
C LEU A 77 9.54 19.63 13.76
N VAL A 78 8.47 20.32 14.17
CA VAL A 78 7.11 20.10 13.65
C VAL A 78 7.05 20.39 12.15
N THR A 79 7.65 21.49 11.69
CA THR A 79 7.72 21.84 10.26
C THR A 79 8.51 20.80 9.46
N PHE A 80 9.62 20.28 10.00
CA PHE A 80 10.39 19.22 9.34
C PHE A 80 9.59 17.92 9.22
N VAL A 81 8.95 17.45 10.29
CA VAL A 81 8.11 16.25 10.28
C VAL A 81 6.93 16.41 9.32
N TYR A 82 6.31 17.60 9.28
CA TYR A 82 5.25 17.93 8.34
C TYR A 82 5.73 17.92 6.89
N ALA A 83 6.91 18.47 6.61
CA ALA A 83 7.49 18.44 5.27
C ALA A 83 7.90 17.03 4.81
N ALA A 84 8.27 16.15 5.75
CA ALA A 84 8.63 14.76 5.47
C ALA A 84 7.40 13.82 5.33
N TYR A 85 6.24 14.21 5.86
CA TYR A 85 5.00 13.41 5.84
C TYR A 85 4.63 12.84 4.46
N PRO A 86 4.68 13.59 3.35
CA PRO A 86 4.35 13.06 2.02
C PRO A 86 5.25 11.91 1.57
N ALA A 87 6.50 11.88 2.04
CA ALA A 87 7.44 10.81 1.75
C ALA A 87 7.21 9.58 2.65
N VAL A 88 6.68 9.79 3.86
CA VAL A 88 6.42 8.71 4.84
C VAL A 88 5.07 8.04 4.60
N ASP A 89 4.05 8.77 4.16
CA ASP A 89 2.70 8.26 3.87
C ASP A 89 2.66 7.00 2.96
N PRO A 90 3.45 6.91 1.86
CA PRO A 90 3.44 5.72 1.01
C PRO A 90 4.29 4.55 1.53
N LEU A 91 5.19 4.76 2.51
CA LEU A 91 6.11 3.70 2.98
C LEU A 91 5.40 2.50 3.63
N PRO A 92 4.42 2.69 4.54
CA PRO A 92 3.66 1.59 5.12
C PRO A 92 2.86 0.81 4.06
N LEU A 93 2.31 1.54 3.09
CA LEU A 93 1.58 0.96 1.96
C LEU A 93 2.49 0.03 1.13
N MET A 94 3.72 0.48 0.83
CA MET A 94 4.70 -0.31 0.09
C MET A 94 5.24 -1.51 0.86
N PHE A 95 5.40 -1.42 2.18
CA PHE A 95 5.91 -2.54 3.00
C PHE A 95 4.85 -3.61 3.32
N ILE A 96 3.57 -3.21 3.44
CA ILE A 96 2.48 -4.12 3.87
C ILE A 96 1.88 -4.92 2.71
N ILE A 97 1.91 -4.38 1.50
CA ILE A 97 1.40 -5.06 0.31
C ILE A 97 2.53 -5.91 -0.28
N ASP A 98 2.49 -7.22 -0.07
CA ASP A 98 3.48 -8.18 -0.56
C ASP A 98 3.60 -8.14 -2.10
N ASN A 99 2.50 -7.86 -2.81
CA ASN A 99 2.49 -7.65 -4.27
C ASN A 99 3.32 -6.43 -4.69
N TYR A 100 3.34 -5.37 -3.87
CA TYR A 100 4.12 -4.16 -4.14
C TYR A 100 5.61 -4.43 -3.88
N ARG A 101 5.93 -5.19 -2.82
CA ARG A 101 7.30 -5.62 -2.52
C ARG A 101 7.88 -6.51 -3.63
N HIS A 102 7.10 -7.44 -4.17
CA HIS A 102 7.53 -8.24 -5.32
C HIS A 102 7.68 -7.40 -6.60
N ALA A 103 6.76 -6.49 -6.90
CA ALA A 103 6.90 -5.58 -8.04
C ALA A 103 8.12 -4.64 -7.90
N MET A 104 8.42 -4.14 -6.70
CA MET A 104 9.61 -3.32 -6.45
C MET A 104 10.90 -4.14 -6.54
N ALA A 105 10.92 -5.36 -6.00
CA ALA A 105 12.05 -6.26 -6.12
C ALA A 105 12.30 -6.64 -7.59
N ASP A 106 11.24 -6.89 -8.36
CA ASP A 106 11.32 -7.19 -9.79
C ASP A 106 11.74 -5.93 -10.59
N PHE A 107 11.29 -4.73 -10.22
CA PHE A 107 11.78 -3.48 -10.81
C PHE A 107 13.27 -3.26 -10.51
N PHE A 108 13.72 -3.49 -9.27
CA PHE A 108 15.14 -3.36 -8.89
C PHE A 108 16.03 -4.44 -9.52
N TYR A 109 15.54 -5.69 -9.61
CA TYR A 109 16.23 -6.79 -10.27
C TYR A 109 16.21 -6.66 -11.80
N CYS A 110 15.14 -6.17 -12.41
CA CYS A 110 15.04 -5.96 -13.86
C CYS A 110 15.88 -4.75 -14.32
N CYS A 111 15.98 -3.71 -13.49
CA CYS A 111 16.98 -2.64 -13.69
C CYS A 111 18.43 -3.14 -13.55
N THR A 112 18.67 -4.23 -12.81
CA THR A 112 19.97 -4.92 -12.74
C THR A 112 20.16 -5.94 -13.87
N SER A 113 19.08 -6.52 -14.36
CA SER A 113 19.03 -7.60 -15.37
C SER A 113 18.79 -7.05 -16.79
N ASN A 114 19.44 -5.95 -17.14
CA ASN A 114 19.57 -5.52 -18.54
C ASN A 114 21.00 -5.75 -19.04
N LYS A 115 21.51 -6.98 -18.88
CA LYS A 115 22.79 -7.37 -19.48
C LYS A 115 22.78 -8.59 -20.41
N ASN A 116 21.84 -9.54 -20.34
CA ASN A 116 21.96 -10.77 -21.14
C ASN A 116 20.65 -11.19 -21.85
N ARG A 117 20.11 -10.34 -22.74
CA ARG A 117 19.09 -10.79 -23.73
C ARG A 117 19.48 -10.50 -25.18
N VAL A 118 20.78 -10.41 -25.45
CA VAL A 118 21.31 -10.59 -26.81
C VAL A 118 21.88 -12.00 -26.88
N THR A 119 21.59 -12.70 -27.97
CA THR A 119 22.10 -14.04 -28.32
C THR A 119 21.28 -15.23 -27.82
N ALA A 120 20.07 -15.40 -28.36
CA ALA A 120 19.48 -16.72 -28.54
C ALA A 120 18.43 -16.71 -29.67
N SER A 121 18.83 -16.26 -30.86
CA SER A 121 18.01 -16.43 -32.06
C SER A 121 18.85 -16.22 -33.32
N GLU A 122 19.89 -17.03 -33.54
CA GLU A 122 20.58 -17.05 -34.84
C GLU A 122 21.26 -18.38 -35.25
N GLU A 123 21.20 -19.48 -34.48
CA GLU A 123 21.92 -20.71 -34.87
C GLU A 123 21.08 -21.94 -35.28
N GLU A 124 19.74 -21.94 -35.20
CA GLU A 124 18.96 -23.13 -35.58
C GLU A 124 18.41 -23.17 -37.02
N ILE A 125 18.56 -22.11 -37.83
CA ILE A 125 18.00 -22.09 -39.21
C ILE A 125 19.01 -22.56 -40.29
N SER A 126 20.28 -22.82 -39.93
CA SER A 126 21.30 -23.20 -40.93
C SER A 126 21.56 -24.72 -41.07
N ARG A 127 21.03 -25.58 -40.18
CA ARG A 127 21.32 -27.04 -40.22
C ARG A 127 20.22 -27.96 -40.76
N GLY A 128 19.07 -27.40 -41.18
CA GLY A 128 17.92 -28.19 -41.62
C GLY A 128 17.72 -28.36 -43.12
N GLN A 129 18.51 -27.72 -43.98
CA GLN A 129 18.15 -27.58 -45.41
C GLN A 129 19.29 -27.98 -46.36
N THR A 130 19.76 -29.23 -46.29
CA THR A 130 20.62 -29.85 -47.33
C THR A 130 20.33 -31.33 -47.57
N THR A 131 19.06 -31.73 -47.48
CA THR A 131 18.59 -33.03 -48.00
C THR A 131 17.12 -32.89 -48.35
N ILE A 132 16.81 -32.54 -49.61
CA ILE A 132 16.45 -33.42 -50.73
C ILE A 132 16.43 -32.54 -51.98
#